data_AF-A0A060M040-F1
#
_entry.id   AF-A0A060M040-F1
#
_cell.length_a   1.000
_cell.length_b   1.000
_cell.length_c   1.000
_cell.angle_alpha   90.00
_cell.angle_beta   90.00
_cell.angle_gamma   90.00
#
_symmetry.space_group_name_H-M   'P 1'
#
loop_
_entity.id
_entity.type
_entity.pdbx_description
1 polymer ?
#
loop_
_entity_poly.entity_id
_entity_poly.type
_entity_poly.pdbx_seq_one_letter_code
_entity_poly.pdbx_strand_id
1 'polypeptide(L)'
;MGNLVANHLLTAEGLSKKLSSELFSKELTDWVSGRVKQWLTSDNTIESMLKPILSIDNGKEQLVIKSQTWLKERLMRYVHENKDTAAKQLVPQEIQTSIVSYLPGLSETMVSKARAYVESAEGQEKMAAMAGNFLSSKGKFGGMVSMFLSSEKVVEMVYPEIVKFLDDEKTTEMLHGLLAREWEQLLDKPVSSFEAEKYIDIVIDKATVGLEKTIPLLNWYDAPLQTWTTPYIDHIVDKWAPQLVRVTTGYIEVHLTSIMKSLRLNEVIEQQVASFSMANLEELIMKITKKELRLITLLGGVIGGTVGLIQALIVHFFY
;
A
#
# COMPACT_ATOMS: atom_id res chain seq x y z
N MET A 1 3.21 -4.64 54.74
CA MET A 1 4.52 -4.74 54.05
C MET A 1 4.41 -5.15 52.57
N GLY A 2 3.26 -5.65 52.08
CA GLY A 2 3.09 -6.05 50.65
C GLY A 2 3.28 -4.93 49.62
N ASN A 3 2.88 -3.69 49.94
CA ASN A 3 3.04 -2.54 49.03
C ASN A 3 4.49 -2.09 48.78
N LEU A 4 5.45 -2.42 49.65
CA LEU A 4 6.85 -2.03 49.48
C LEU A 4 7.62 -3.03 48.60
N VAL A 5 7.21 -4.30 48.59
CA VAL A 5 7.86 -5.37 47.82
C VAL A 5 7.31 -5.42 46.39
N ALA A 6 6.02 -5.13 46.19
CA ALA A 6 5.41 -5.06 44.86
C ALA A 6 6.00 -3.93 43.99
N ASN A 7 6.27 -2.77 44.58
CA ASN A 7 6.81 -1.59 43.87
C ASN A 7 8.30 -1.71 43.48
N HIS A 8 9.01 -2.77 43.88
CA HIS A 8 10.45 -2.94 43.62
C HIS A 8 10.80 -4.19 42.80
N LEU A 9 9.86 -5.10 42.56
CA LEU A 9 10.12 -6.32 41.80
C LEU A 9 9.93 -6.13 40.28
N LEU A 10 9.01 -5.26 39.85
CA LEU A 10 8.72 -4.97 38.44
C LEU A 10 8.36 -3.48 38.27
N THR A 11 9.36 -2.62 38.09
CA THR A 11 9.13 -1.19 37.75
C THR A 11 8.99 -1.01 36.24
N ALA A 12 8.23 0.01 35.83
CA ALA A 12 8.11 0.39 34.42
C ALA A 12 9.49 0.66 33.79
N GLU A 13 10.41 1.24 34.53
CA GLU A 13 11.79 1.48 34.08
C GLU A 13 12.59 0.18 33.88
N GLY A 14 12.44 -0.81 34.79
CA GLY A 14 13.10 -2.11 34.68
C GLY A 14 12.58 -2.93 33.50
N LEU A 15 11.26 -2.89 33.26
CA LEU A 15 10.62 -3.52 32.10
C LEU A 15 11.00 -2.81 30.79
N SER A 16 10.96 -1.48 30.76
CA SER A 16 11.37 -0.67 29.59
C SER A 16 12.83 -0.93 29.21
N LYS A 17 13.74 -0.98 30.19
CA LYS A 17 15.16 -1.31 29.96
C LYS A 17 15.37 -2.71 29.40
N LYS A 18 14.49 -3.66 29.75
CA LYS A 18 14.56 -5.04 29.23
C LYS A 18 13.98 -5.15 27.82
N LEU A 19 12.90 -4.42 27.53
CA LEU A 19 12.28 -4.33 26.20
C LEU A 19 13.16 -3.59 25.18
N SER A 20 13.90 -2.57 25.63
CA SER A 20 14.85 -1.82 24.79
C SER A 20 16.21 -2.52 24.64
N SER A 21 16.40 -3.69 25.26
CA SER A 21 17.66 -4.41 25.15
C SER A 21 17.87 -4.94 23.72
N GLU A 22 19.12 -4.89 23.24
CA GLU A 22 19.47 -5.42 21.92
C GLU A 22 19.13 -6.92 21.80
N LEU A 23 19.31 -7.68 22.89
CA LEU A 23 18.98 -9.09 22.96
C LEU A 23 17.49 -9.34 22.75
N PHE A 24 16.63 -8.62 23.49
CA PHE A 24 15.18 -8.76 23.35
C PHE A 24 14.71 -8.32 21.96
N SER A 25 15.25 -7.22 21.44
CA SER A 25 14.90 -6.73 20.10
C SER A 25 15.25 -7.76 19.02
N LYS A 26 16.40 -8.45 19.16
CA LYS A 26 16.81 -9.53 18.26
C LYS A 26 15.89 -10.74 18.37
N GLU A 27 15.62 -11.23 19.58
CA GLU A 27 14.71 -12.36 19.81
C GLU A 27 13.28 -12.08 19.31
N LEU A 28 12.78 -10.86 19.54
CA LEU A 28 11.49 -10.42 19.02
C LEU A 28 11.51 -10.35 17.49
N THR A 29 12.59 -9.86 16.90
CA THR A 29 12.73 -9.80 15.43
C THR A 29 12.74 -11.20 14.82
N ASP A 30 13.48 -12.14 15.39
CA ASP A 30 13.54 -13.53 14.92
C ASP A 30 12.16 -14.20 15.07
N TRP A 31 11.48 -13.98 16.20
CA TRP A 31 10.13 -14.49 16.44
C TRP A 31 9.08 -13.90 15.47
N VAL A 32 9.07 -12.57 15.28
CA VAL A 32 8.17 -11.88 14.33
C VAL A 32 8.47 -12.35 12.91
N SER A 33 9.74 -12.46 12.53
CA SER A 33 10.16 -12.91 11.19
C SER A 33 9.66 -14.31 10.90
N GLY A 34 9.84 -15.25 11.84
CA GLY A 34 9.32 -16.61 11.72
C GLY A 34 7.80 -16.66 11.62
N ARG A 35 7.10 -15.82 12.40
CA ARG A 35 5.63 -15.75 12.38
C ARG A 35 5.09 -15.16 11.08
N VAL A 36 5.70 -14.08 10.59
CA VAL A 36 5.35 -13.46 9.30
C VAL A 36 5.62 -14.44 8.17
N LYS A 37 6.77 -15.11 8.16
CA LYS A 37 7.09 -16.13 7.15
C LYS A 37 6.07 -17.26 7.12
N GLN A 38 5.76 -17.86 8.27
CA GLN A 38 4.76 -18.92 8.40
C GLN A 38 3.38 -18.48 7.89
N TRP A 39 3.04 -17.22 8.14
CA TRP A 39 1.76 -16.65 7.72
C TRP A 39 1.71 -16.35 6.22
N LEU A 40 2.78 -15.79 5.64
CA LEU A 40 2.88 -15.58 4.19
C LEU A 40 2.86 -16.90 3.41
N THR A 41 3.39 -17.98 3.99
CA THR A 41 3.32 -19.34 3.43
C THR A 41 2.02 -20.07 3.72
N SER A 42 1.07 -19.46 4.41
CA SER A 42 -0.19 -20.12 4.77
C SER A 42 -1.28 -19.90 3.71
N ASP A 43 -2.32 -20.72 3.76
CA ASP A 43 -3.51 -20.59 2.92
C ASP A 43 -4.41 -19.39 3.29
N ASN A 44 -3.98 -18.56 4.26
CA ASN A 44 -4.73 -17.38 4.66
C ASN A 44 -4.79 -16.35 3.54
N THR A 45 -5.84 -15.52 3.56
CA THR A 45 -6.05 -14.42 2.62
C THR A 45 -5.89 -13.09 3.33
N ILE A 46 -5.70 -12.02 2.56
CA ILE A 46 -5.69 -10.66 3.13
C ILE A 46 -7.07 -10.29 3.68
N GLU A 47 -8.14 -10.76 3.05
CA GLU A 47 -9.50 -10.59 3.57
C GLU A 47 -9.64 -11.12 5.00
N SER A 48 -9.19 -12.36 5.25
CA SER A 48 -9.24 -12.98 6.59
C SER A 48 -8.46 -12.19 7.63
N MET A 49 -7.48 -11.41 7.18
CA MET A 49 -6.59 -10.62 8.03
C MET A 49 -7.17 -9.25 8.38
N LEU A 50 -7.79 -8.60 7.40
CA LEU A 50 -8.33 -7.25 7.55
C LEU A 50 -9.72 -7.24 8.16
N LYS A 51 -10.53 -8.27 7.93
CA LYS A 51 -11.90 -8.39 8.45
C LYS A 51 -11.98 -8.28 9.98
N PRO A 52 -11.14 -8.97 10.78
CA PRO A 52 -11.17 -8.86 12.24
C PRO A 52 -10.64 -7.52 12.78
N ILE A 53 -9.70 -6.90 12.07
CA ILE A 53 -8.99 -5.70 12.54
C ILE A 53 -9.81 -4.44 12.23
N LEU A 54 -10.40 -4.38 11.04
CA LEU A 54 -11.07 -3.20 10.54
C LEU A 54 -12.59 -3.27 10.69
N SER A 55 -13.18 -4.46 10.90
CA SER A 55 -14.64 -4.64 10.90
C SER A 55 -15.33 -4.07 9.66
N ILE A 56 -14.63 -4.04 8.52
CA ILE A 56 -15.13 -3.50 7.25
C ILE A 56 -15.60 -4.68 6.40
N ASP A 57 -16.91 -4.80 6.21
CA ASP A 57 -17.51 -5.80 5.30
C ASP A 57 -17.14 -5.54 3.83
N ASN A 58 -16.87 -4.28 3.44
CA ASN A 58 -16.44 -3.87 2.09
C ASN A 58 -14.96 -3.47 2.00
N GLY A 59 -14.06 -4.22 2.66
CA GLY A 59 -12.62 -3.90 2.69
C GLY A 59 -11.99 -3.81 1.30
N LYS A 60 -12.44 -4.69 0.40
CA LYS A 60 -12.04 -4.74 -1.02
C LYS A 60 -12.37 -3.44 -1.77
N GLU A 61 -13.60 -2.97 -1.68
CA GLU A 61 -14.06 -1.76 -2.37
C GLU A 61 -13.38 -0.49 -1.85
N GLN A 62 -13.20 -0.40 -0.52
CA GLN A 62 -12.48 0.73 0.07
C GLN A 62 -11.00 0.76 -0.33
N LEU A 63 -10.35 -0.39 -0.47
CA LEU A 63 -8.98 -0.47 -0.96
C LEU A 63 -8.88 0.01 -2.41
N VAL A 64 -9.85 -0.33 -3.27
CA VAL A 64 -9.89 0.17 -4.66
C VAL A 64 -9.99 1.69 -4.66
N ILE A 65 -10.98 2.25 -3.98
CA ILE A 65 -11.21 3.70 -3.95
C ILE A 65 -9.99 4.44 -3.39
N LYS A 66 -9.39 3.93 -2.30
CA LYS A 66 -8.19 4.51 -1.71
C LYS A 66 -6.98 4.41 -2.64
N SER A 67 -6.80 3.28 -3.32
CA SER A 67 -5.70 3.08 -4.27
C SER A 67 -5.82 4.02 -5.48
N GLN A 68 -7.03 4.19 -6.02
CA GLN A 68 -7.30 5.14 -7.10
C GLN A 68 -7.04 6.58 -6.67
N THR A 69 -7.51 6.97 -5.49
CA THR A 69 -7.28 8.31 -4.94
C THR A 69 -5.79 8.58 -4.74
N TRP A 70 -5.07 7.63 -4.12
CA TRP A 70 -3.63 7.73 -3.92
C TRP A 70 -2.88 7.81 -5.26
N LEU A 71 -3.24 6.98 -6.24
CA LEU A 71 -2.66 6.99 -7.57
C LEU A 71 -2.91 8.32 -8.28
N LYS A 72 -4.12 8.86 -8.18
CA LYS A 72 -4.49 10.18 -8.70
C LYS A 72 -3.62 11.28 -8.13
N GLU A 73 -3.53 11.36 -6.80
CA GLU A 73 -2.70 12.36 -6.14
C GLU A 73 -1.21 12.19 -6.49
N ARG A 74 -0.74 10.95 -6.63
CA ARG A 74 0.65 10.67 -7.01
C ARG A 74 0.94 11.09 -8.45
N LEU A 75 0.04 10.76 -9.39
CA LEU A 75 0.15 11.16 -10.80
C LEU A 75 0.02 12.67 -10.97
N MET A 76 -0.93 13.31 -10.27
CA MET A 76 -1.07 14.77 -10.28
C MET A 76 0.20 15.47 -9.80
N ARG A 77 0.78 15.02 -8.67
CA ARG A 77 2.07 15.55 -8.20
C ARG A 77 3.18 15.30 -9.19
N TYR A 78 3.28 14.10 -9.75
CA TYR A 78 4.33 13.75 -10.69
C TYR A 78 4.27 14.59 -11.97
N VAL A 79 3.07 14.76 -12.55
CA VAL A 79 2.83 15.66 -13.69
C VAL A 79 3.15 17.10 -13.31
N HIS A 80 2.81 17.52 -12.09
CA HIS A 80 3.05 18.88 -11.62
C HIS A 80 4.54 19.18 -11.40
N GLU A 81 5.30 18.24 -10.84
CA GLU A 81 6.74 18.35 -10.60
C GLU A 81 7.55 18.30 -11.89
N ASN A 82 7.04 17.62 -12.93
CA ASN A 82 7.73 17.43 -14.20
C ASN A 82 7.10 18.25 -15.36
N LYS A 83 6.43 19.37 -15.04
CA LYS A 83 5.72 20.22 -16.03
C LYS A 83 6.57 20.68 -17.21
N ASP A 84 7.84 20.96 -16.96
CA ASP A 84 8.79 21.47 -17.98
C ASP A 84 9.53 20.35 -18.72
N THR A 85 9.26 19.09 -18.36
CA THR A 85 9.87 17.93 -19.01
C THR A 85 9.08 17.56 -20.27
N ALA A 86 9.79 17.13 -21.32
CA ALA A 86 9.17 16.66 -22.55
C ALA A 86 8.23 15.47 -22.28
N ALA A 87 7.04 15.46 -22.89
CA ALA A 87 6.06 14.40 -22.69
C ALA A 87 6.61 13.00 -23.02
N LYS A 88 7.52 12.89 -23.99
CA LYS A 88 8.24 11.67 -24.36
C LYS A 88 8.98 11.00 -23.21
N GLN A 89 9.47 11.76 -22.22
CA GLN A 89 10.19 11.21 -21.07
C GLN A 89 9.24 10.75 -19.96
N LEU A 90 8.01 11.27 -19.93
CA LEU A 90 7.01 10.98 -18.91
C LEU A 90 6.05 9.86 -19.33
N VAL A 91 5.79 9.71 -20.64
CA VAL A 91 4.93 8.66 -21.19
C VAL A 91 5.77 7.40 -21.45
N PRO A 92 5.43 6.23 -20.86
CA PRO A 92 6.13 4.97 -21.13
C PRO A 92 6.15 4.59 -22.62
N GLN A 93 7.22 3.92 -23.05
CA GLN A 93 7.44 3.55 -24.45
C GLN A 93 6.35 2.61 -24.98
N GLU A 94 5.77 1.78 -24.11
CA GLU A 94 4.66 0.87 -24.42
C GLU A 94 3.41 1.65 -24.84
N ILE A 95 3.12 2.77 -24.16
CA ILE A 95 1.99 3.64 -24.48
C ILE A 95 2.26 4.38 -25.79
N GLN A 96 3.47 4.91 -25.97
CA GLN A 96 3.85 5.59 -27.22
C GLN A 96 3.67 4.67 -28.43
N THR A 97 4.18 3.43 -28.33
CA THR A 97 4.08 2.43 -29.39
C THR A 97 2.64 2.00 -29.63
N SER A 98 1.85 1.83 -28.56
CA SER A 98 0.43 1.50 -28.66
C SER A 98 -0.32 2.58 -29.45
N ILE A 99 -0.11 3.85 -29.13
CA ILE A 99 -0.78 4.96 -29.83
C ILE A 99 -0.42 4.96 -31.32
N VAL A 100 0.87 4.81 -31.66
CA VAL A 100 1.32 4.74 -33.06
C VAL A 100 0.65 3.58 -33.81
N SER A 101 0.47 2.42 -33.17
CA SER A 101 -0.19 1.26 -33.78
C SER A 101 -1.68 1.48 -34.08
N TYR A 102 -2.34 2.42 -33.40
CA TYR A 102 -3.74 2.79 -33.65
C TYR A 102 -3.91 3.89 -34.71
N LEU A 103 -2.84 4.63 -35.05
CA LEU A 103 -2.89 5.72 -36.05
C LEU A 103 -3.35 5.28 -37.45
N PRO A 104 -2.97 4.11 -38.00
CA PRO A 104 -3.48 3.64 -39.30
C PRO A 104 -5.02 3.53 -39.31
N GLY A 105 -5.59 2.81 -38.34
CA GLY A 105 -7.04 2.64 -38.25
C GLY A 105 -7.78 3.96 -37.99
N LEU A 106 -7.16 4.88 -37.25
CA LEU A 106 -7.70 6.24 -37.08
C LEU A 106 -7.72 7.00 -38.40
N SER A 107 -6.67 6.87 -39.22
CA SER A 107 -6.55 7.53 -40.53
C SER A 107 -7.66 7.05 -41.46
N GLU A 108 -7.85 5.74 -41.58
CA GLU A 108 -8.94 5.13 -42.36
C GLU A 108 -10.32 5.62 -41.88
N THR A 109 -10.53 5.64 -40.55
CA THR A 109 -11.79 6.10 -39.96
C THR A 109 -12.04 7.58 -40.25
N MET A 110 -11.00 8.43 -40.17
CA MET A 110 -11.11 9.86 -40.46
C MET A 110 -11.43 10.13 -41.92
N VAL A 111 -10.75 9.44 -42.84
CA VAL A 111 -11.00 9.53 -44.28
C VAL A 111 -12.42 9.08 -44.61
N SER A 112 -12.85 7.94 -44.05
CA SER A 112 -14.22 7.44 -44.22
C SER A 112 -15.27 8.42 -43.70
N LYS A 113 -15.04 9.02 -42.53
CA LYS A 113 -15.93 10.07 -41.99
C LYS A 113 -15.93 11.33 -42.83
N ALA A 114 -14.77 11.76 -43.33
CA ALA A 114 -14.66 12.92 -44.21
C ALA A 114 -15.45 12.69 -45.51
N ARG A 115 -15.34 11.49 -46.08
CA ARG A 115 -16.14 11.07 -47.23
C ARG A 115 -17.63 11.12 -46.93
N ALA A 116 -18.07 10.46 -45.85
CA ALA A 116 -19.48 10.45 -45.46
C ALA A 116 -20.04 11.87 -45.23
N TYR A 117 -19.22 12.79 -44.69
CA TYR A 117 -19.61 14.19 -44.54
C TYR A 117 -19.76 14.88 -45.91
N VAL A 118 -18.80 14.72 -46.81
CA VAL A 118 -18.88 15.30 -48.18
C VAL A 118 -20.07 14.74 -48.97
N GLU A 119 -20.41 13.47 -48.80
CA GLU A 119 -21.58 12.82 -49.42
C GLU A 119 -22.92 13.25 -48.79
N SER A 120 -22.90 13.80 -47.58
CA SER A 120 -24.11 14.23 -46.89
C SER A 120 -24.71 15.50 -47.50
N ALA A 121 -26.02 15.70 -47.30
CA ALA A 121 -26.71 16.92 -47.74
C ALA A 121 -26.09 18.19 -47.13
N GLU A 122 -25.67 18.13 -45.86
CA GLU A 122 -24.99 19.24 -45.17
C GLU A 122 -23.64 19.57 -45.83
N GLY A 123 -22.85 18.54 -46.16
CA GLY A 123 -21.56 18.71 -46.83
C GLY A 123 -21.72 19.33 -48.22
N GLN A 124 -22.68 18.87 -49.01
CA GLN A 124 -22.98 19.44 -50.33
C GLN A 124 -23.45 20.89 -50.24
N GLU A 125 -24.33 21.21 -49.30
CA GLU A 125 -24.78 22.58 -49.03
C GLU A 125 -23.60 23.48 -48.63
N LYS A 126 -22.74 22.99 -47.72
CA LYS A 126 -21.55 23.72 -47.28
C LYS A 126 -20.58 23.97 -48.42
N MET A 127 -20.36 22.97 -49.29
CA MET A 127 -19.55 23.11 -50.49
C MET A 127 -20.13 24.13 -51.48
N ALA A 128 -21.46 24.15 -51.66
CA ALA A 128 -22.13 25.12 -52.53
C ALA A 128 -21.98 26.55 -51.96
N ALA A 129 -22.14 26.71 -50.65
CA ALA A 129 -21.89 27.98 -49.98
C ALA A 129 -20.42 28.43 -50.12
N MET A 130 -19.47 27.51 -49.98
CA MET A 130 -18.04 27.80 -50.18
C MET A 130 -17.74 28.19 -51.63
N ALA A 131 -18.31 27.50 -52.62
CA ALA A 131 -18.17 27.83 -54.04
C ALA A 131 -18.75 29.22 -54.34
N GLY A 132 -19.94 29.53 -53.82
CA GLY A 132 -20.58 30.84 -53.96
C GLY A 132 -19.77 31.97 -53.34
N ASN A 133 -19.24 31.75 -52.12
CA ASN A 133 -18.35 32.70 -51.45
C ASN A 133 -17.04 32.91 -52.23
N PHE A 134 -16.46 31.83 -52.78
CA PHE A 134 -15.25 31.91 -53.59
C PHE A 134 -15.48 32.74 -54.85
N LEU A 135 -16.55 32.48 -55.61
CA LEU A 135 -16.91 33.25 -56.79
C LEU A 135 -17.15 34.72 -56.43
N SER A 136 -17.89 34.99 -55.35
CA SER A 136 -18.15 36.36 -54.89
C SER A 136 -16.89 37.11 -54.44
N SER A 137 -15.92 36.39 -53.83
CA SER A 137 -14.67 36.98 -53.32
C SER A 137 -13.72 37.49 -54.42
N LYS A 138 -13.88 37.04 -55.67
CA LYS A 138 -13.03 37.44 -56.81
C LYS A 138 -13.48 38.75 -57.49
N GLY A 139 -14.39 39.50 -56.86
CA GLY A 139 -14.82 40.82 -57.33
C GLY A 139 -15.41 40.78 -58.74
N LYS A 140 -15.00 41.71 -59.61
CA LYS A 140 -15.57 41.84 -60.98
C LYS A 140 -15.41 40.58 -61.84
N PHE A 141 -14.30 39.86 -61.68
CA PHE A 141 -14.06 38.61 -62.43
C PHE A 141 -14.99 37.49 -61.95
N GLY A 142 -15.17 37.40 -60.64
CA GLY A 142 -16.09 36.45 -60.01
C GLY A 142 -17.54 36.62 -60.43
N GLY A 143 -18.02 37.87 -60.47
CA GLY A 143 -19.38 38.20 -60.93
C GLY A 143 -19.65 37.85 -62.40
N MET A 144 -18.63 37.91 -63.26
CA MET A 144 -18.76 37.47 -64.66
C MET A 144 -18.85 35.94 -64.76
N VAL A 145 -18.07 35.21 -63.96
CA VAL A 145 -18.08 33.74 -63.96
C VAL A 145 -19.38 33.19 -63.37
N SER A 146 -19.93 33.83 -62.33
CA SER A 146 -21.20 33.42 -61.71
C SER A 146 -22.42 33.53 -62.64
N MET A 147 -22.33 34.30 -63.74
CA MET A 147 -23.39 34.36 -64.76
C MET A 147 -23.46 33.09 -65.62
N PHE A 148 -22.37 32.34 -65.72
CA PHE A 148 -22.26 31.13 -66.55
C PHE A 148 -22.09 29.85 -65.73
N LEU A 149 -21.59 29.94 -64.50
CA LEU A 149 -21.36 28.83 -63.60
C LEU A 149 -22.01 29.13 -62.24
N SER A 150 -23.06 28.39 -61.90
CA SER A 150 -23.68 28.45 -60.58
C SER A 150 -22.83 27.70 -59.55
N SER A 151 -23.00 28.04 -58.27
CA SER A 151 -22.31 27.38 -57.16
C SER A 151 -22.55 25.87 -57.15
N GLU A 152 -23.78 25.45 -57.46
CA GLU A 152 -24.19 24.05 -57.55
C GLU A 152 -23.45 23.34 -58.68
N LYS A 153 -23.30 24.00 -59.84
CA LYS A 153 -22.56 23.43 -60.97
C LYS A 153 -21.07 23.24 -60.66
N VAL A 154 -20.47 24.17 -59.92
CA VAL A 154 -19.09 24.05 -59.44
C VAL A 154 -18.95 22.87 -58.49
N VAL A 155 -19.91 22.69 -57.57
CA VAL A 155 -19.93 21.53 -56.67
C VAL A 155 -20.08 20.22 -57.45
N GLU A 156 -21.01 20.13 -58.40
CA GLU A 156 -21.19 18.93 -59.24
C GLU A 156 -19.90 18.52 -59.98
N MET A 157 -19.10 19.49 -60.42
CA MET A 157 -17.84 19.22 -61.12
C MET A 157 -16.71 18.78 -60.17
N VAL A 158 -16.64 19.37 -58.97
CA VAL A 158 -15.51 19.17 -58.04
C VAL A 158 -15.76 18.01 -57.07
N TYR A 159 -17.03 17.76 -56.72
CA TYR A 159 -17.46 16.68 -55.84
C TYR A 159 -16.85 15.30 -56.19
N PRO A 160 -16.96 14.79 -57.43
CA PRO A 160 -16.43 13.46 -57.74
C PRO A 160 -14.91 13.37 -57.58
N GLU A 161 -14.18 14.47 -57.83
CA GLU A 161 -12.73 14.49 -57.65
C GLU A 161 -12.35 14.56 -56.16
N ILE A 162 -13.13 15.25 -55.32
CA ILE A 162 -12.94 15.24 -53.86
C ILE A 162 -13.20 13.85 -53.30
N VAL A 163 -14.31 13.21 -53.67
CA VAL A 163 -14.63 11.85 -53.20
C VAL A 163 -13.56 10.87 -53.65
N LYS A 164 -13.15 10.93 -54.92
CA LYS A 164 -12.06 10.11 -55.46
C LYS A 164 -10.72 10.35 -54.76
N PHE A 165 -10.41 11.60 -54.41
CA PHE A 165 -9.22 11.92 -53.62
C PHE A 165 -9.31 11.32 -52.22
N LEU A 166 -10.46 11.40 -51.55
CA LEU A 166 -10.66 10.79 -50.23
C LEU A 166 -10.61 9.25 -50.30
N ASP A 167 -11.07 8.63 -51.38
CA ASP A 167 -11.04 7.17 -51.55
C ASP A 167 -9.65 6.64 -51.96
N ASP A 168 -8.70 7.50 -52.32
CA ASP A 168 -7.34 7.11 -52.70
C ASP A 168 -6.53 6.64 -51.48
N GLU A 169 -5.88 5.48 -51.61
CA GLU A 169 -4.96 4.92 -50.62
C GLU A 169 -3.87 5.92 -50.23
N LYS A 170 -3.37 6.71 -51.20
CA LYS A 170 -2.37 7.75 -50.96
C LYS A 170 -2.83 8.83 -49.98
N THR A 171 -4.12 9.15 -49.98
CA THR A 171 -4.68 10.16 -49.07
C THR A 171 -4.72 9.62 -47.65
N THR A 172 -5.02 8.34 -47.49
CA THR A 172 -4.97 7.65 -46.19
C THR A 172 -3.53 7.55 -45.68
N GLU A 173 -2.57 7.18 -46.52
CA GLU A 173 -1.14 7.17 -46.17
C GLU A 173 -0.63 8.58 -45.80
N MET A 174 -1.01 9.61 -46.57
CA MET A 174 -0.67 10.99 -46.26
C MET A 174 -1.20 11.39 -44.89
N LEU A 175 -2.46 11.09 -44.59
CA LEU A 175 -3.06 11.40 -43.29
C LEU A 175 -2.36 10.65 -42.16
N HIS A 176 -2.03 9.37 -42.37
CA HIS A 176 -1.26 8.58 -41.42
C HIS A 176 0.08 9.25 -41.09
N GLY A 177 0.86 9.63 -42.11
CA GLY A 177 2.14 10.30 -41.93
C GLY A 177 2.01 11.65 -41.23
N LEU A 178 0.97 12.42 -41.53
CA LEU A 178 0.67 13.68 -40.84
C LEU A 178 0.35 13.45 -39.36
N LEU A 179 -0.50 12.47 -39.04
CA LEU A 179 -0.86 12.13 -37.66
C LEU A 179 0.33 11.60 -36.87
N ALA A 180 1.16 10.74 -37.46
CA ALA A 180 2.37 10.23 -36.82
C ALA A 180 3.36 11.35 -36.50
N ARG A 181 3.59 12.27 -37.46
CA ARG A 181 4.45 13.42 -37.23
C ARG A 181 3.88 14.36 -36.17
N GLU A 182 2.58 14.64 -36.20
CA GLU A 182 1.95 15.47 -35.17
C GLU A 182 2.11 14.81 -33.79
N TRP A 183 1.88 13.49 -33.69
CA TRP A 183 2.09 12.75 -32.45
C TRP A 183 3.52 12.88 -31.92
N GLU A 184 4.54 12.73 -32.76
CA GLU A 184 5.94 12.94 -32.37
C GLU A 184 6.19 14.38 -31.90
N GLN A 185 5.68 15.38 -32.62
CA GLN A 185 5.80 16.79 -32.22
C GLN A 185 5.08 17.09 -30.91
N LEU A 186 3.98 16.40 -30.61
CA LEU A 186 3.31 16.52 -29.32
C LEU A 186 4.15 15.89 -28.22
N LEU A 187 4.80 14.75 -28.47
CA LEU A 187 5.68 14.11 -27.49
C LEU A 187 6.92 14.95 -27.12
N ASP A 188 7.43 15.76 -28.04
CA ASP A 188 8.59 16.62 -27.79
C ASP A 188 8.24 17.91 -27.01
N LYS A 189 6.96 18.30 -26.96
CA LYS A 189 6.51 19.46 -26.19
C LYS A 189 6.51 19.18 -24.68
N PRO A 190 6.69 20.21 -23.85
CA PRO A 190 6.60 20.07 -22.39
C PRO A 190 5.17 19.71 -21.97
N VAL A 191 5.05 18.90 -20.92
CA VAL A 191 3.75 18.41 -20.42
C VAL A 191 2.82 19.54 -19.97
N SER A 192 3.37 20.68 -19.54
CA SER A 192 2.61 21.90 -19.23
C SER A 192 1.72 22.40 -20.37
N SER A 193 2.06 22.11 -21.64
CA SER A 193 1.30 22.55 -22.81
C SER A 193 0.01 21.76 -23.06
N PHE A 194 -0.18 20.60 -22.41
CA PHE A 194 -1.26 19.66 -22.72
C PHE A 194 -2.46 19.70 -21.78
N GLU A 195 -2.48 20.61 -20.80
CA GLU A 195 -3.46 20.60 -19.70
C GLU A 195 -3.60 19.17 -19.11
N ALA A 196 -2.49 18.43 -18.99
CA ALA A 196 -2.48 17.00 -18.68
C ALA A 196 -3.26 16.65 -17.41
N GLU A 197 -3.32 17.60 -16.45
CA GLU A 197 -4.13 17.51 -15.23
C GLU A 197 -5.61 17.16 -15.50
N LYS A 198 -6.21 17.65 -16.59
CA LYS A 198 -7.61 17.36 -16.97
C LYS A 198 -7.84 15.92 -17.44
N TYR A 199 -6.79 15.27 -17.94
CA TYR A 199 -6.87 13.92 -18.51
C TYR A 199 -6.49 12.82 -17.51
N ILE A 200 -5.88 13.18 -16.37
CA ILE A 200 -5.49 12.22 -15.33
C ILE A 200 -6.69 11.39 -14.87
N ASP A 201 -7.84 12.02 -14.66
CA ASP A 201 -9.06 11.31 -14.25
C ASP A 201 -9.50 10.27 -15.28
N ILE A 202 -9.49 10.64 -16.56
CA ILE A 202 -9.86 9.74 -17.65
C ILE A 202 -8.87 8.57 -17.75
N VAL A 203 -7.57 8.82 -17.57
CA VAL A 203 -6.55 7.77 -17.61
C VAL A 203 -6.72 6.81 -16.44
N ILE A 204 -6.99 7.31 -15.23
CA ILE A 204 -7.16 6.47 -14.04
C ILE A 204 -8.44 5.63 -14.13
N ASP A 205 -9.54 6.22 -14.60
CA ASP A 205 -10.79 5.49 -14.78
C ASP A 205 -10.64 4.39 -15.83
N LYS A 206 -10.05 4.71 -16.99
CA LYS A 206 -9.78 3.70 -18.04
C LYS A 206 -8.79 2.65 -17.58
N ALA A 207 -7.74 3.04 -16.86
CA ALA A 207 -6.77 2.11 -16.29
C ALA A 207 -7.46 1.19 -15.27
N THR A 208 -8.32 1.71 -14.39
CA THR A 208 -9.07 0.90 -13.43
C THR A 208 -9.96 -0.11 -14.14
N VAL A 209 -10.77 0.33 -15.12
CA VAL A 209 -11.66 -0.56 -15.87
C VAL A 209 -10.88 -1.61 -16.68
N GLY A 210 -9.76 -1.21 -17.29
CA GLY A 210 -8.90 -2.12 -18.04
C GLY A 210 -8.18 -3.12 -17.14
N LEU A 211 -7.74 -2.67 -15.96
CA LEU A 211 -7.12 -3.51 -14.96
C LEU A 211 -8.15 -4.48 -14.40
N GLU A 212 -9.33 -4.06 -13.92
CA GLU A 212 -10.39 -4.96 -13.43
C GLU A 212 -10.70 -6.13 -14.37
N LYS A 213 -10.66 -5.91 -15.69
CA LYS A 213 -10.90 -6.94 -16.72
C LYS A 213 -9.71 -7.87 -17.00
N THR A 214 -8.48 -7.40 -16.80
CA THR A 214 -7.25 -8.10 -17.25
C THR A 214 -6.43 -8.64 -16.08
N ILE A 215 -6.34 -7.84 -15.02
CA ILE A 215 -5.75 -8.17 -13.73
C ILE A 215 -6.86 -7.94 -12.74
N PRO A 216 -7.56 -8.96 -12.25
CA PRO A 216 -8.38 -8.78 -11.06
C PRO A 216 -7.42 -8.34 -9.94
N LEU A 217 -7.26 -7.01 -9.79
CA LEU A 217 -6.33 -6.30 -8.92
C LEU A 217 -6.62 -6.54 -7.44
N LEU A 218 -7.52 -7.48 -7.16
CA LEU A 218 -7.98 -7.91 -5.86
C LEU A 218 -8.18 -9.43 -5.81
N ASN A 219 -7.85 -10.19 -6.87
CA ASN A 219 -7.80 -11.64 -6.72
C ASN A 219 -6.75 -12.03 -5.67
N TRP A 220 -5.66 -11.25 -5.49
CA TRP A 220 -4.71 -11.44 -4.39
C TRP A 220 -5.28 -11.08 -3.00
N TYR A 221 -6.37 -10.30 -2.93
CA TYR A 221 -7.06 -9.98 -1.69
C TYR A 221 -7.81 -11.21 -1.16
N ASP A 222 -8.43 -11.96 -2.08
CA ASP A 222 -9.20 -13.18 -1.82
C ASP A 222 -8.37 -14.47 -2.03
N ALA A 223 -7.18 -14.39 -2.62
CA ALA A 223 -6.31 -15.55 -2.88
C ALA A 223 -5.40 -15.86 -1.69
N PRO A 224 -5.01 -17.14 -1.53
CA PRO A 224 -4.04 -17.56 -0.53
C PRO A 224 -2.71 -16.81 -0.71
N LEU A 225 -2.16 -16.27 0.37
CA LEU A 225 -0.94 -15.44 0.35
C LEU A 225 0.24 -16.15 -0.29
N GLN A 226 0.38 -17.44 -0.09
CA GLN A 226 1.46 -18.25 -0.67
C GLN A 226 1.53 -18.16 -2.20
N THR A 227 0.40 -17.93 -2.88
CA THR A 227 0.32 -17.94 -4.35
C THR A 227 1.12 -16.82 -5.00
N TRP A 228 1.22 -15.66 -4.36
CA TRP A 228 1.89 -14.48 -4.91
C TRP A 228 3.06 -13.99 -4.04
N THR A 229 3.11 -14.36 -2.76
CA THR A 229 4.18 -13.90 -1.85
C THR A 229 5.46 -14.72 -1.99
N THR A 230 5.40 -16.00 -2.39
CA THR A 230 6.54 -16.95 -2.38
C THR A 230 7.86 -16.39 -2.92
N PRO A 231 7.91 -15.69 -4.08
CA PRO A 231 9.16 -15.13 -4.61
C PRO A 231 9.72 -13.96 -3.80
N TYR A 232 8.89 -13.31 -2.99
CA TYR A 232 9.20 -12.07 -2.28
C TYR A 232 9.24 -12.25 -0.76
N ILE A 233 8.91 -13.45 -0.23
CA ILE A 233 8.81 -13.72 1.21
C ILE A 233 10.06 -13.28 1.95
N ASP A 234 11.25 -13.70 1.51
CA ASP A 234 12.47 -13.39 2.23
C ASP A 234 12.74 -11.86 2.22
N HIS A 235 12.47 -11.18 1.11
CA HIS A 235 12.61 -9.72 1.04
C HIS A 235 11.61 -8.96 1.90
N ILE A 236 10.36 -9.45 1.98
CA ILE A 236 9.31 -8.87 2.82
C ILE A 236 9.69 -9.06 4.28
N VAL A 237 10.04 -10.28 4.69
CA VAL A 237 10.38 -10.62 6.08
C VAL A 237 11.60 -9.82 6.54
N ASP A 238 12.67 -9.80 5.75
CA ASP A 238 13.94 -9.14 6.12
C ASP A 238 13.81 -7.62 6.27
N LYS A 239 12.87 -6.99 5.55
CA LYS A 239 12.65 -5.54 5.63
C LYS A 239 11.54 -5.14 6.58
N TRP A 240 10.44 -5.89 6.62
CA TRP A 240 9.26 -5.54 7.41
C TRP A 240 9.38 -5.96 8.86
N ALA A 241 9.89 -7.16 9.16
CA ALA A 241 9.93 -7.66 10.52
C ALA A 241 10.77 -6.75 11.45
N PRO A 242 11.99 -6.29 11.07
CA PRO A 242 12.75 -5.38 11.92
C PRO A 242 12.06 -4.02 12.09
N GLN A 243 11.37 -3.52 11.05
CA GLN A 243 10.66 -2.25 11.11
C GLN A 243 9.44 -2.32 12.03
N LEU A 244 8.67 -3.42 11.97
CA LEU A 244 7.54 -3.66 12.86
C LEU A 244 8.01 -3.76 14.31
N VAL A 245 9.06 -4.54 14.59
CA VAL A 245 9.67 -4.63 15.93
C VAL A 245 10.05 -3.25 16.44
N ARG A 246 10.73 -2.44 15.63
CA ARG A 246 11.14 -1.10 16.04
C ARG A 246 9.95 -0.19 16.39
N VAL A 247 8.91 -0.20 15.55
CA VAL A 247 7.70 0.62 15.79
C VAL A 247 6.95 0.13 17.03
N THR A 248 6.77 -1.19 17.18
CA THR A 248 6.03 -1.77 18.30
C THR A 248 6.76 -1.59 19.62
N THR A 249 8.08 -1.86 19.68
CA THR A 249 8.87 -1.66 20.90
C THR A 249 8.90 -0.18 21.28
N GLY A 250 9.10 0.73 20.33
CA GLY A 250 9.05 2.17 20.61
C GLY A 250 7.68 2.65 21.11
N TYR A 251 6.58 2.11 20.55
CA TYR A 251 5.24 2.40 21.03
C TYR A 251 5.03 1.88 22.47
N ILE A 252 5.48 0.65 22.75
CA ILE A 252 5.38 0.06 24.08
C ILE A 252 6.20 0.86 25.08
N GLU A 253 7.43 1.27 24.76
CA GLU A 253 8.28 2.08 25.65
C GLU A 253 7.60 3.39 26.07
N VAL A 254 7.02 4.11 25.11
CA VAL A 254 6.34 5.39 25.37
C VAL A 254 5.07 5.20 26.21
N HIS A 255 4.34 4.11 25.99
CA HIS A 255 3.05 3.86 26.63
C HIS A 255 3.09 2.85 27.78
N LEU A 256 4.28 2.36 28.17
CA LEU A 256 4.41 1.24 29.12
C LEU A 256 3.74 1.54 30.46
N THR A 257 3.94 2.74 31.00
CA THR A 257 3.31 3.19 32.24
C THR A 257 1.79 3.17 32.16
N SER A 258 1.23 3.59 31.02
CA SER A 258 -0.21 3.56 30.77
C SER A 258 -0.72 2.13 30.62
N ILE A 259 0.02 1.27 29.91
CA ILE A 259 -0.30 -0.14 29.72
C ILE A 259 -0.31 -0.88 31.07
N MET A 260 0.72 -0.68 31.89
CA MET A 260 0.81 -1.29 33.23
C MET A 260 -0.35 -0.88 34.14
N LYS A 261 -0.76 0.39 34.06
CA LYS A 261 -1.91 0.92 34.81
C LYS A 261 -3.23 0.32 34.31
N SER A 262 -3.44 0.26 32.99
CA SER A 262 -4.65 -0.30 32.38
C SER A 262 -4.79 -1.80 32.62
N LEU A 263 -3.69 -2.54 32.60
CA LEU A 263 -3.67 -3.98 32.92
C LEU A 263 -3.81 -4.26 34.42
N ARG A 264 -3.84 -3.22 35.27
CA ARG A 264 -3.89 -3.33 36.73
C ARG A 264 -2.88 -4.35 37.25
N LEU A 265 -1.68 -4.34 36.68
CA LEU A 265 -0.62 -5.30 36.99
C LEU A 265 -0.31 -5.34 38.49
N ASN A 266 -0.43 -4.20 39.17
CA ASN A 266 -0.29 -4.09 40.61
C ASN A 266 -1.33 -4.94 41.38
N GLU A 267 -2.59 -4.95 40.94
CA GLU A 267 -3.65 -5.76 41.55
C GLU A 267 -3.43 -7.25 41.30
N VAL A 268 -2.95 -7.63 40.10
CA VAL A 268 -2.61 -9.02 39.76
C VAL A 268 -1.45 -9.52 40.63
N ILE A 269 -0.43 -8.69 40.83
CA ILE A 269 0.71 -9.02 41.71
C ILE A 269 0.23 -9.10 43.17
N GLU A 270 -0.61 -8.18 43.62
CA GLU A 270 -1.17 -8.20 44.97
C GLU A 270 -2.00 -9.47 45.21
N GLN A 271 -2.84 -9.87 44.25
CA GLN A 271 -3.59 -11.13 44.30
C GLN A 271 -2.65 -12.36 44.28
N GLN A 272 -1.62 -12.35 43.43
CA GLN A 272 -0.66 -13.45 43.38
C GLN A 272 0.10 -13.57 44.71
N VAL A 273 0.53 -12.45 45.30
CA VAL A 273 1.20 -12.40 46.62
C VAL A 273 0.23 -12.74 47.76
N ALA A 274 -1.03 -12.37 47.67
CA ALA A 274 -2.06 -12.79 48.63
C ALA A 274 -2.39 -14.29 48.52
N SER A 275 -2.28 -14.86 47.31
CA SER A 275 -2.42 -16.29 47.04
C SER A 275 -1.21 -17.11 47.51
N PHE A 276 -0.05 -16.46 47.74
CA PHE A 276 0.99 -16.99 48.64
C PHE A 276 0.43 -16.94 50.07
N SER A 277 -0.39 -17.92 50.40
CA SER A 277 -1.19 -17.99 51.61
C SER A 277 -0.36 -17.92 52.90
N MET A 278 -1.04 -17.59 54.00
CA MET A 278 -0.48 -17.75 55.36
C MET A 278 0.17 -19.11 55.58
N ALA A 279 -0.31 -20.19 54.93
CA ALA A 279 0.29 -21.51 55.04
C ALA A 279 1.70 -21.58 54.42
N ASN A 280 1.98 -20.85 53.33
CA ASN A 280 3.32 -20.81 52.74
C ASN A 280 4.27 -19.91 53.57
N LEU A 281 3.76 -18.82 54.13
CA LEU A 281 4.51 -17.98 55.08
C LEU A 281 4.81 -18.74 56.37
N GLU A 282 3.84 -19.51 56.88
CA GLU A 282 3.98 -20.40 58.02
C GLU A 282 4.96 -21.54 57.71
N GLU A 283 4.89 -22.17 56.54
CA GLU A 283 5.86 -23.18 56.11
C GLU A 283 7.28 -22.59 56.03
N LEU A 284 7.43 -21.38 55.46
CA LEU A 284 8.72 -20.69 55.39
C LEU A 284 9.27 -20.39 56.80
N ILE A 285 8.44 -19.84 57.70
CA ILE A 285 8.82 -19.55 59.08
C ILE A 285 9.11 -20.84 59.85
N MET A 286 8.30 -21.88 59.69
CA MET A 286 8.48 -23.20 60.31
C MET A 286 9.77 -23.85 59.84
N LYS A 287 10.12 -23.72 58.57
CA LYS A 287 11.35 -24.30 58.00
C LYS A 287 12.61 -23.63 58.56
N ILE A 288 12.57 -22.32 58.76
CA ILE A 288 13.66 -21.56 59.42
C ILE A 288 13.71 -21.90 60.91
N THR A 289 12.58 -21.81 61.61
CA THR A 289 12.49 -22.03 63.06
C THR A 289 12.89 -23.46 63.45
N LYS A 290 12.45 -24.48 62.71
CA LYS A 290 12.76 -25.90 62.99
C LYS A 290 14.26 -26.19 62.84
N LYS A 291 14.96 -25.47 61.96
CA LYS A 291 16.41 -25.60 61.80
C LYS A 291 17.16 -25.05 63.01
N GLU A 292 16.78 -23.86 63.47
CA GLU A 292 17.36 -23.22 64.66
C GLU A 292 17.02 -24.00 65.94
N LEU A 293 15.77 -24.44 66.10
CA LEU A 293 15.34 -25.21 67.28
C LEU A 293 16.08 -26.55 67.39
N ARG A 294 16.35 -27.22 66.25
CA ARG A 294 17.14 -28.46 66.24
C ARG A 294 18.58 -28.22 66.68
N LEU A 295 19.16 -27.08 66.30
CA LEU A 295 20.50 -26.68 66.73
C LEU A 295 20.55 -26.46 68.24
N ILE A 296 19.56 -25.75 68.79
CA ILE A 296 19.42 -25.53 70.24
C ILE A 296 19.22 -26.87 70.98
N THR A 297 18.38 -27.77 70.45
CA THR A 297 18.14 -29.09 71.05
C THR A 297 19.41 -29.95 71.03
N LEU A 298 20.18 -29.88 69.94
CA LEU A 298 21.46 -30.59 69.82
C LEU A 298 22.49 -30.03 70.83
N LEU A 299 22.59 -28.70 70.93
CA LEU A 299 23.45 -28.03 71.92
C LEU A 299 23.05 -28.39 73.35
N GLY A 300 21.75 -28.34 73.66
CA GLY A 300 21.21 -28.74 74.96
C GLY A 300 21.50 -30.20 75.30
N GLY A 301 21.39 -31.10 74.33
CA GLY A 301 21.75 -32.51 74.48
C GLY A 301 23.24 -32.73 74.73
N VAL A 302 24.11 -31.99 74.04
CA VAL A 302 25.57 -32.04 74.27
C VAL A 302 25.93 -31.52 75.66
N ILE A 303 25.34 -30.41 76.08
CA ILE A 303 25.58 -29.83 77.42
C ILE A 303 25.06 -30.77 78.50
N GLY A 304 23.82 -31.24 78.39
CA GLY A 304 23.22 -32.17 79.36
C GLY A 304 23.95 -33.50 79.43
N GLY A 305 24.39 -34.04 78.29
CA GLY A 305 25.22 -35.24 78.21
C GLY A 305 26.57 -35.04 78.91
N THR A 306 27.20 -33.89 78.70
CA THR A 306 28.50 -33.57 79.34
C THR A 306 28.35 -33.45 80.86
N VAL A 307 27.33 -32.72 81.34
CA VAL A 307 27.07 -32.57 82.78
C VAL A 307 26.69 -33.91 83.42
N GLY A 308 25.85 -34.72 82.76
CA GLY A 308 25.46 -36.04 83.23
C GLY A 308 26.63 -37.02 83.31
N LEU A 309 27.56 -36.99 82.34
CA LEU A 309 28.79 -37.77 82.37
C LEU A 309 29.69 -37.38 83.55
N ILE A 310 29.85 -36.08 83.77
CA ILE A 310 30.62 -35.57 84.91
C ILE A 310 29.96 -36.02 86.23
N GLN A 311 28.64 -35.92 86.35
CA GLN A 311 27.90 -36.39 87.53
C GLN A 311 28.04 -37.90 87.74
N ALA A 312 27.94 -38.71 86.68
CA ALA A 312 28.11 -40.16 86.76
C ALA A 312 29.52 -40.56 87.20
N LEU A 313 30.55 -39.87 86.68
CA LEU A 313 31.94 -40.08 87.10
C LEU A 313 32.16 -39.70 88.56
N ILE A 314 31.59 -38.58 89.02
CA ILE A 314 31.68 -38.16 90.43
C ILE A 314 31.03 -39.21 91.35
N VAL A 315 29.84 -39.69 91.01
CA VAL A 315 29.13 -40.70 91.81
C VAL A 315 29.90 -42.02 91.85
N HIS A 316 30.43 -42.49 90.72
CA HIS A 316 31.19 -43.75 90.66
C HIS A 316 32.52 -43.70 91.43
N PHE A 317 33.13 -42.53 91.59
CA PHE A 317 34.40 -42.39 92.31
C PHE A 317 34.23 -42.15 93.83
N PHE A 318 33.07 -41.66 94.26
CA PHE A 318 32.79 -41.32 95.67
C PHE A 318 31.84 -42.29 96.38
N TYR A 319 31.26 -43.27 95.68
CA TYR A 319 30.36 -44.31 96.19
C TYR A 319 30.74 -45.68 95.62
#